data_AF-Q3Z9X3-F1
#
_entry.id   AF-Q3Z9X3-F1
#
_cell.length_a   1.000
_cell.length_b   1.000
_cell.length_c   1.000
_cell.angle_alpha   90.00
_cell.angle_beta   90.00
_cell.angle_gamma   90.00
#
_symmetry.space_group_name_H-M   'P 1'
#
loop_
_entity.id
_entity.type
_entity.pdbx_description
1 polymer ?
#
loop_
_entity_poly.entity_id
_entity_poly.type
_entity_poly.pdbx_seq_one_letter_code
_entity_poly.pdbx_strand_id
1 'polypeptide(L)'
;MVRLIIGILLGLWGLPLLVFSAQNLIGSLNESESNAALMFFFVTGFPALIMLLGSFFLIRSYLKNPPKLTKAEKPGLAADNTPTTPGRYCPKCGSGLSADASFCPACGQKVTP
;
A
#
# COMPACT_ATOMS: atom_id res chain seq x y z
N MET A 1 2.20 -0.07 0.94
CA MET A 1 2.80 -1.42 0.84
C MET A 1 1.88 -2.50 1.41
N VAL A 2 1.30 -2.31 2.60
CA VAL A 2 0.35 -3.27 3.21
C VAL A 2 -0.77 -3.72 2.27
N ARG A 3 -1.44 -2.79 1.56
CA ARG A 3 -2.49 -3.12 0.58
C ARG A 3 -2.02 -4.05 -0.54
N LEU A 4 -0.79 -3.87 -1.04
CA LEU A 4 -0.20 -4.72 -2.07
C LEU A 4 0.06 -6.13 -1.52
N ILE A 5 0.67 -6.22 -0.34
CA ILE A 5 0.99 -7.51 0.30
C ILE A 5 -0.29 -8.30 0.57
N ILE A 6 -1.30 -7.66 1.17
CA ILE A 6 -2.61 -8.29 1.41
C ILE A 6 -3.23 -8.74 0.08
N GLY A 7 -3.22 -7.88 -0.96
CA GLY A 7 -3.74 -8.23 -2.27
C GLY A 7 -3.06 -9.47 -2.88
N ILE A 8 -1.72 -9.54 -2.83
CA ILE A 8 -0.95 -10.68 -3.35
C ILE A 8 -1.27 -11.96 -2.56
N LEU A 9 -1.31 -11.91 -1.23
CA LEU A 9 -1.62 -13.07 -0.39
C LEU A 9 -3.04 -13.59 -0.66
N LEU A 10 -4.02 -12.69 -0.75
CA LEU A 10 -5.40 -13.06 -1.09
C LEU A 10 -5.50 -13.70 -2.48
N GLY A 11 -4.77 -13.17 -3.46
CA GLY A 11 -4.72 -13.74 -4.80
C GLY A 11 -4.09 -15.14 -4.84
N LEU A 12 -3.00 -15.32 -4.08
CA LEU A 12 -2.27 -16.59 -3.98
C LEU A 12 -3.14 -17.71 -3.39
N TRP A 13 -4.02 -17.39 -2.45
CA TRP A 13 -4.97 -18.36 -1.88
C TRP A 13 -6.26 -18.50 -2.70
N GLY A 14 -6.76 -17.40 -3.27
CA GLY A 14 -8.01 -17.41 -4.04
C GLY A 14 -7.92 -18.14 -5.37
N LEU A 15 -6.79 -18.05 -6.08
CA LEU A 15 -6.63 -18.68 -7.39
C LEU A 15 -6.65 -20.23 -7.33
N PRO A 16 -5.86 -20.90 -6.46
CA PRO A 16 -5.94 -22.35 -6.31
C PRO A 16 -7.32 -22.82 -5.85
N LEU A 17 -7.98 -22.08 -4.94
CA LEU A 17 -9.31 -22.41 -4.45
C LEU A 17 -10.35 -22.35 -5.58
N LEU A 18 -10.24 -21.36 -6.48
CA LEU A 18 -11.10 -21.25 -7.64
C LEU A 18 -10.88 -22.41 -8.62
N VAL A 19 -9.62 -22.80 -8.85
CA VAL A 19 -9.28 -23.96 -9.72
C VAL A 19 -9.86 -25.24 -9.15
N PHE A 20 -9.70 -25.48 -7.84
CA PHE A 20 -10.30 -26.63 -7.15
C PHE A 20 -11.82 -26.62 -7.30
N SER A 21 -12.48 -25.49 -7.05
CA SER A 21 -13.93 -25.36 -7.22
C SER A 21 -14.38 -25.64 -8.65
N ALA A 22 -13.66 -25.12 -9.65
CA ALA A 22 -13.98 -25.34 -11.06
C ALA A 22 -13.85 -26.81 -11.48
N GLN A 23 -12.79 -27.50 -11.04
CA GLN A 23 -12.61 -28.93 -11.31
C GLN A 23 -13.75 -29.77 -10.73
N ASN A 24 -14.11 -29.51 -9.47
CA ASN A 24 -15.21 -30.21 -8.81
C ASN A 24 -16.58 -29.86 -9.42
N LEU A 25 -16.78 -28.61 -9.81
CA LEU A 25 -17.99 -28.15 -10.47
C LEU A 25 -18.19 -28.87 -11.81
N ILE A 26 -17.14 -28.92 -12.65
CA ILE A 26 -17.20 -29.59 -13.95
C ILE A 26 -17.44 -31.09 -13.78
N GLY A 27 -16.75 -31.73 -12.83
CA GLY A 27 -16.99 -33.16 -12.53
C GLY A 27 -18.44 -33.43 -12.15
N SER A 28 -18.98 -32.62 -11.23
CA SER A 28 -20.37 -32.74 -10.78
C SER A 28 -21.39 -32.51 -11.90
N LEU A 29 -21.09 -31.64 -12.87
CA LEU A 29 -21.94 -31.41 -14.04
C LEU A 29 -21.91 -32.57 -15.03
N ASN A 30 -20.74 -33.19 -15.23
CA ASN A 30 -20.61 -34.36 -16.11
C ASN A 30 -21.36 -35.58 -15.56
N GLU A 31 -21.47 -35.68 -14.23
CA GLU A 31 -22.25 -36.73 -13.55
C GLU A 31 -23.74 -36.34 -13.37
N SER A 32 -24.18 -35.18 -13.90
CA SER A 32 -25.54 -34.66 -13.76
C SER A 32 -26.03 -34.41 -12.32
N GLU A 33 -25.09 -34.30 -11.38
CA GLU A 33 -25.33 -34.05 -9.95
C GLU A 33 -25.42 -32.54 -9.66
N SER A 34 -26.57 -31.94 -9.97
CA SER A 34 -26.79 -30.49 -9.88
C SER A 34 -26.71 -29.91 -8.47
N ASN A 35 -27.11 -30.67 -7.44
CA ASN A 35 -27.04 -30.23 -6.05
C ASN A 35 -25.59 -30.05 -5.58
N ALA A 36 -24.72 -31.01 -5.89
CA ALA A 36 -23.30 -30.93 -5.54
C ALA A 36 -22.60 -29.82 -6.35
N ALA A 37 -22.94 -29.65 -7.63
CA ALA A 37 -22.45 -28.53 -8.45
C ALA A 37 -22.77 -27.17 -7.80
N LEU A 38 -24.01 -26.97 -7.34
CA LEU A 38 -24.42 -25.74 -6.65
C LEU A 38 -23.64 -25.52 -5.34
N MET A 39 -23.35 -26.59 -4.58
CA MET A 39 -22.53 -26.48 -3.37
C MET A 39 -21.11 -26.02 -3.70
N PHE A 40 -20.45 -26.61 -4.70
CA PHE A 40 -19.11 -26.17 -5.11
C PHE A 40 -19.11 -24.72 -5.58
N PHE A 41 -20.12 -24.31 -6.35
CA PHE A 41 -20.23 -22.93 -6.80
C PHE A 41 -20.42 -21.94 -5.64
N PHE A 42 -21.39 -22.16 -4.76
CA PHE A 42 -21.73 -21.17 -3.73
C PHE A 42 -20.81 -21.21 -2.50
N VAL A 43 -20.26 -22.37 -2.14
CA VAL A 43 -19.47 -22.54 -0.91
C VAL A 43 -17.99 -22.23 -1.14
N THR A 44 -17.43 -22.59 -2.29
CA THR A 44 -16.00 -22.39 -2.57
C THR A 44 -15.75 -21.48 -3.77
N GLY A 45 -16.52 -21.62 -4.85
CA GLY A 45 -16.31 -20.87 -6.08
C GLY A 45 -16.60 -19.37 -5.93
N PHE A 46 -17.78 -19.02 -5.46
CA PHE A 46 -18.21 -17.63 -5.30
C PHE A 46 -17.35 -16.87 -4.26
N PRO A 47 -17.03 -17.45 -3.09
CA PRO A 47 -16.04 -16.84 -2.19
C PRO A 47 -14.66 -16.67 -2.80
N ALA A 48 -14.17 -17.64 -3.60
CA ALA A 48 -12.90 -17.51 -4.30
C ALA A 48 -12.92 -16.36 -5.33
N LEU A 49 -14.04 -16.18 -6.05
CA LEU A 49 -14.23 -15.04 -6.96
C LEU A 49 -14.21 -13.71 -6.21
N ILE A 50 -14.87 -13.61 -5.05
CA ILE A 50 -14.84 -12.41 -4.21
C ILE A 50 -13.41 -12.11 -3.73
N MET A 51 -12.68 -13.13 -3.28
CA MET A 51 -11.27 -12.98 -2.85
C MET A 51 -10.39 -12.46 -3.98
N LEU A 52 -10.52 -13.01 -5.19
CA LEU A 52 -9.77 -12.59 -6.37
C LEU A 52 -10.15 -11.17 -6.82
N LEU A 53 -11.44 -10.84 -6.80
CA LEU A 53 -11.91 -9.50 -7.11
C LEU A 53 -11.37 -8.47 -6.10
N GLY A 54 -11.42 -8.79 -4.81
CA GLY A 54 -10.83 -7.97 -3.75
C GLY A 54 -9.32 -7.80 -3.90
N SER A 55 -8.60 -8.89 -4.22
CA SER A 55 -7.18 -8.86 -4.55
C SER A 55 -6.89 -7.89 -5.71
N PHE A 56 -7.64 -8.00 -6.81
CA PHE A 56 -7.51 -7.12 -7.97
C PHE A 56 -7.73 -5.65 -7.60
N PHE A 57 -8.77 -5.33 -6.83
CA PHE A 57 -9.05 -3.96 -6.38
C PHE A 57 -7.95 -3.40 -5.46
N LEU A 58 -7.43 -4.20 -4.52
CA LEU A 58 -6.37 -3.79 -3.62
C LEU A 58 -5.05 -3.52 -4.36
N ILE A 59 -4.69 -4.42 -5.28
CA ILE A 59 -3.51 -4.27 -6.13
C ILE A 59 -3.67 -3.03 -7.01
N ARG A 60 -4.79 -2.90 -7.73
CA ARG A 60 -5.08 -1.73 -8.58
C ARG A 60 -5.07 -0.42 -7.79
N SER A 61 -5.62 -0.41 -6.58
CA SER A 61 -5.62 0.75 -5.68
C SER A 61 -4.20 1.15 -5.27
N TYR A 62 -3.33 0.17 -4.99
CA TYR A 62 -1.92 0.42 -4.67
C TYR A 62 -1.14 0.96 -5.88
N LEU A 63 -1.31 0.37 -7.07
CA LEU A 63 -0.65 0.84 -8.28
C LEU A 63 -1.10 2.26 -8.67
N LYS A 64 -2.39 2.58 -8.48
CA LYS A 64 -2.92 3.91 -8.78
C LYS A 64 -2.49 4.96 -7.75
N ASN A 65 -2.23 4.56 -6.50
CA ASN A 65 -1.82 5.44 -5.40
C ASN A 65 -0.52 4.91 -4.78
N PRO A 66 0.62 5.00 -5.49
CA PRO A 66 1.88 4.52 -4.97
C PRO A 66 2.24 5.30 -3.69
N PRO A 67 2.71 4.62 -2.63
CA PRO A 67 3.19 5.31 -1.44
C PRO A 67 4.38 6.20 -1.82
N LYS A 68 4.47 7.39 -1.23
CA LYS A 68 5.67 8.22 -1.32
C LYS A 68 6.81 7.39 -0.75
N LEU A 69 7.73 6.92 -1.60
CA LEU A 69 8.96 6.33 -1.12
C LEU A 69 9.66 7.44 -0.34
N THR A 70 9.66 7.31 0.99
CA THR A 70 10.63 8.02 1.81
C THR A 70 11.98 7.66 1.21
N LYS A 71 12.63 8.66 0.62
CA LYS A 71 13.96 8.56 0.00
C LYS A 71 14.78 7.63 0.90
N ALA A 72 15.33 6.57 0.32
CA ALA A 72 16.25 5.71 1.02
C ALA A 72 17.39 6.58 1.55
N GLU A 73 17.33 6.94 2.83
CA GLU A 73 18.50 7.32 3.59
C GLU A 73 19.38 6.08 3.53
N LYS A 74 20.44 6.13 2.71
CA LYS A 74 21.42 5.05 2.63
C LYS A 74 21.95 4.82 4.04
N PRO A 75 21.96 3.58 4.56
CA PRO A 75 22.66 3.30 5.79
C PRO A 75 24.17 3.34 5.48
N GLY A 76 24.84 4.37 6.01
CA GLY A 76 26.29 4.37 6.22
C GLY A 76 27.12 5.11 5.18
N LEU A 77 27.37 6.40 5.43
CA LEU A 77 28.75 6.89 5.53
C LEU A 77 28.76 8.07 6.49
N ALA A 78 29.42 7.87 7.63
CA ALA A 78 29.73 8.95 8.57
C ALA A 78 30.73 9.91 7.92
N ALA A 79 30.27 11.10 7.56
CA ALA A 79 30.97 12.38 7.35
C ALA A 79 29.88 13.31 6.79
N ASP A 80 29.55 14.47 7.32
CA ASP A 80 30.45 15.58 7.62
C ASP A 80 29.64 16.70 8.31
N ASN A 81 30.32 17.51 9.11
CA ASN A 81 29.76 18.52 9.98
C ASN A 81 29.46 19.85 9.25
N THR A 82 28.37 19.97 8.47
CA THR A 82 27.71 21.26 8.08
C THR A 82 28.57 22.34 7.37
N PRO A 83 28.05 23.52 6.96
CA PRO A 83 26.74 23.93 6.40
C PRO A 83 26.89 24.70 5.06
N THR A 84 25.87 24.80 4.20
CA THR A 84 25.61 26.01 3.35
C THR A 84 24.39 25.87 2.42
N THR A 85 23.20 26.09 2.98
CA THR A 85 22.35 27.19 2.46
C THR A 85 22.48 28.28 3.53
N PRO A 86 22.49 29.59 3.24
CA PRO A 86 22.44 30.60 4.29
C PRO A 86 21.12 30.46 5.04
N GLY A 87 21.11 29.58 6.04
CA GLY A 87 20.02 29.36 6.95
C GLY A 87 19.90 30.62 7.77
N ARG A 88 18.83 31.38 7.54
CA ARG A 88 18.50 32.48 8.43
C ARG A 88 18.14 31.86 9.77
N TYR A 89 18.61 32.45 10.87
CA TYR A 89 18.23 32.00 12.20
C TYR A 89 17.20 32.95 12.77
N CYS A 90 16.28 32.43 13.57
CA CYS A 90 15.28 33.25 14.22
C CYS A 90 15.96 34.19 15.25
N PRO A 91 15.79 35.52 15.16
CA PRO A 91 16.42 36.45 16.10
C PRO A 91 15.84 36.37 17.52
N LYS A 92 14.69 35.71 17.69
CA LYS A 92 14.03 35.55 19.00
C LYS A 92 14.48 34.29 19.75
N CYS A 93 14.69 33.17 19.06
CA CYS A 93 14.95 31.88 19.72
C CYS A 93 16.13 31.09 19.14
N GLY A 94 16.78 31.59 18.08
CA GLY A 94 17.96 30.94 17.48
C GLY A 94 17.66 29.70 16.64
N SER A 95 16.40 29.27 16.49
CA SER A 95 16.06 28.14 15.61
C SER A 95 16.36 28.44 14.14
N GLY A 96 16.79 27.42 13.39
CA GLY A 96 17.03 27.53 11.95
C GLY A 96 15.74 27.76 11.18
N LEU A 97 15.76 28.73 10.27
CA LEU A 97 14.64 29.10 9.41
C LEU A 97 14.94 28.72 7.96
N SER A 98 13.89 28.33 7.25
CA SER A 98 13.91 28.21 5.79
C SER A 98 14.03 29.58 5.14
N ALA A 99 14.59 29.64 3.92
CA ALA A 99 14.79 30.90 3.18
C ALA A 99 13.48 31.70 3.03
N ASP A 100 12.37 31.01 2.77
CA ASP A 100 11.04 31.58 2.52
C ASP A 100 10.13 31.61 3.75
N ALA A 101 10.69 31.41 4.96
CA ALA A 101 9.89 31.45 6.18
C ALA A 101 9.42 32.88 6.48
N SER A 102 8.10 33.08 6.55
CA SER A 102 7.46 34.33 7.03
C SER A 102 7.24 34.34 8.56
N PHE A 103 7.29 33.17 9.20
CA PHE A 103 7.12 32.98 10.64
C PHE A 103 8.04 31.86 11.15
N CYS A 104 8.50 32.00 12.38
CA CYS A 104 9.32 31.00 13.05
C CYS A 104 8.43 29.86 13.59
N PRO A 105 8.62 28.60 13.16
CA PRO A 105 7.80 27.48 13.61
C PRO A 105 8.06 27.08 15.06
N ALA A 106 9.21 27.48 15.63
CA ALA A 106 9.58 27.12 17.00
C ALA A 106 8.99 28.07 18.06
N CYS A 107 8.85 29.37 17.76
CA CYS A 107 8.45 30.37 18.75
C CYS A 107 7.34 31.33 18.29
N GLY A 108 6.82 31.16 17.07
CA GLY A 108 5.70 31.92 16.52
C GLY A 108 6.03 33.36 16.08
N GLN A 109 7.29 33.80 16.17
CA GLN A 109 7.68 35.15 15.79
C GLN A 109 7.57 35.34 14.27
N LYS A 110 6.98 36.46 13.83
CA LYS A 110 7.02 36.86 12.42
C LYS A 110 8.44 37.22 12.03
N VAL A 111 8.94 36.61 10.95
CA VAL A 111 10.27 36.85 10.42
C VAL A 111 10.11 37.49 9.04
N THR A 112 10.64 38.70 8.90
CA THR A 112 10.61 39.43 7.63
C THR A 112 11.76 38.89 6.76
N PRO A 113 11.58 38.71 5.42
CA PRO A 113 12.69 38.39 4.51
C PRO A 113 13.90 39.32 4.70
#